data_AF-A0A392T9I9-F1
#
_entry.id   AF-A0A392T9I9-F1
#
_cell.length_a   1.000
_cell.length_b   1.000
_cell.length_c   1.000
_cell.angle_alpha   90.00
_cell.angle_beta   90.00
_cell.angle_gamma   90.00
#
_symmetry.space_group_name_H-M   'P 1'
#
loop_
_entity.id
_entity.type
_entity.pdbx_description
1 polymer ?
#
loop_
_entity_poly.entity_id
_entity_poly.type
_entity_poly.pdbx_seq_one_letter_code
_entity_poly.pdbx_strand_id
1 'polypeptide(L)' 'MGGTSTDVSRYAGSYEQVLETQIAGAIIQAPQLDINTVAAGGGSKLKFQFGAFQVGPESVGAHPGP' A
#
# COMPACT_ATOMS: atom_id res chain seq x y z
N MET A 1 -8.47 0.55 -1.61
CA MET A 1 -7.96 1.77 -0.94
C MET A 1 -8.46 1.76 0.49
N GLY A 2 -7.54 1.75 1.46
CA GLY A 2 -7.86 1.86 2.88
C GLY A 2 -7.48 3.24 3.46
N GLY A 3 -7.59 3.38 4.77
CA GLY A 3 -7.22 4.63 5.47
C GLY A 3 -5.72 4.91 5.52
N THR A 4 -4.85 3.90 5.43
CA THR A 4 -3.39 4.07 5.52
C THR A 4 -2.68 3.76 4.22
N SER A 5 -3.12 2.72 3.51
CA SER A 5 -2.48 2.23 2.30
C SER A 5 -3.52 1.78 1.26
N THR A 6 -3.04 1.52 0.06
CA THR A 6 -3.82 0.97 -1.04
C THR A 6 -3.10 -0.23 -1.63
N ASP A 7 -3.72 -1.39 -1.52
CA ASP A 7 -3.23 -2.62 -2.15
C ASP A 7 -3.78 -2.73 -3.57
N VAL A 8 -2.91 -3.06 -4.53
CA VAL A 8 -3.20 -3.16 -5.96
C VAL A 8 -2.74 -4.50 -6.50
N SER A 9 -3.54 -5.09 -7.39
CA SER A 9 -3.17 -6.29 -8.17
C SER A 9 -3.59 -6.11 -9.63
N ARG A 10 -2.95 -6.84 -10.53
CA ARG A 10 -3.22 -6.78 -11.98
C ARG A 10 -4.19 -7.88 -12.39
N TYR A 11 -5.11 -7.55 -13.29
CA TYR A 11 -6.04 -8.50 -13.88
C TYR A 11 -6.11 -8.30 -15.40
N ALA A 12 -5.93 -9.39 -16.15
CA ALA A 12 -6.01 -9.42 -17.62
C ALA A 12 -6.54 -10.79 -18.08
N GLY A 13 -7.79 -11.12 -17.71
CA GLY A 13 -8.41 -12.43 -17.96
C GLY A 13 -8.03 -13.50 -16.92
N SER A 14 -6.88 -13.34 -16.27
CA SER A 14 -6.51 -14.02 -15.02
C SER A 14 -5.86 -13.03 -14.07
N TYR A 15 -5.83 -13.39 -12.79
CA TYR A 15 -5.04 -12.67 -11.78
C TYR A 15 -3.57 -13.06 -11.87
N GLU A 16 -2.68 -12.08 -11.74
CA GLU A 16 -1.24 -12.34 -11.65
C GLU A 16 -0.91 -12.97 -10.29
N GLN A 17 -0.03 -13.98 -10.31
CA GLN A 17 0.38 -14.72 -9.12
C GLN A 17 1.89 -14.78 -9.02
N VAL A 18 2.39 -14.79 -7.79
CA VAL A 18 3.79 -14.98 -7.45
C VAL A 18 3.93 -16.23 -6.57
N LEU A 19 5.04 -16.95 -6.73
CA LEU A 19 5.34 -18.13 -5.92
C LEU A 19 6.17 -17.81 -4.69
N GLU A 20 6.97 -16.74 -4.76
CA GLU A 20 7.85 -16.30 -3.69
C GLU A 20 7.55 -14.84 -3.33
N THR A 21 7.30 -14.59 -2.05
CA THR A 21 7.21 -13.22 -1.50
C THR A 21 8.00 -13.09 -0.22
N GLN A 22 8.44 -11.88 0.08
CA GLN A 22 9.03 -11.53 1.36
C GLN A 22 8.05 -10.70 2.18
N ILE A 23 7.54 -11.26 3.27
CA ILE A 23 6.60 -10.58 4.18
C ILE A 23 7.25 -10.48 5.55
N ALA A 24 7.40 -9.26 6.08
CA ALA A 24 8.01 -9.00 7.39
C ALA A 24 9.38 -9.69 7.58
N GLY A 25 10.17 -9.80 6.49
CA GLY A 25 11.47 -10.45 6.48
C GLY A 25 11.44 -11.98 6.29
N ALA A 26 10.27 -12.62 6.35
CA ALA A 26 10.11 -14.05 6.08
C ALA A 26 9.87 -14.31 4.58
N ILE A 27 10.46 -15.39 4.05
CA ILE A 27 10.22 -15.86 2.68
C ILE A 27 9.06 -16.85 2.70
N ILE A 28 8.06 -16.63 1.86
CA ILE A 28 6.91 -17.51 1.67
C ILE A 28 6.99 -18.11 0.27
N GLN A 29 7.02 -19.44 0.18
CA GLN A 29 7.10 -20.19 -1.08
C GLN A 29 5.78 -20.93 -1.37
N ALA A 30 4.71 -20.17 -1.59
CA ALA A 30 3.39 -20.68 -1.94
C ALA A 30 2.71 -19.76 -2.96
N PRO A 31 1.88 -20.29 -3.88
CA PRO A 31 1.13 -19.46 -4.82
C PRO A 31 0.24 -18.44 -4.11
N GLN A 32 0.39 -17.17 -4.48
CA GLN A 32 -0.38 -16.06 -3.93
C GLN A 32 -0.62 -14.99 -4.99
N LEU A 33 -1.63 -14.14 -4.77
CA LEU A 33 -1.89 -13.00 -5.64
C LEU A 33 -0.70 -12.03 -5.61
N ASP A 34 -0.30 -11.52 -6.76
CA ASP A 34 0.67 -10.42 -6.82
C ASP A 34 0.02 -9.13 -6.33
N ILE A 35 0.30 -8.77 -5.07
CA ILE A 35 -0.21 -7.57 -4.41
C ILE A 35 0.94 -6.60 -4.19
N ASN A 36 0.75 -5.38 -4.67
CA ASN A 36 1.63 -4.25 -4.42
C ASN A 36 0.93 -3.24 -3.50
N THR A 37 1.56 -2.87 -2.39
CA THR A 37 1.02 -1.87 -1.46
C THR A 37 1.58 -0.49 -1.77
N VAL A 38 0.70 0.45 -2.10
CA VAL A 38 1.01 1.88 -2.17
C VAL A 38 0.78 2.49 -0.79
N ALA A 39 1.80 3.16 -0.23
CA ALA A 39 1.74 3.86 1.07
C ALA A 39 0.96 5.19 0.99
N ALA A 40 -0.21 5.15 0.35
CA ALA A 40 -1.15 6.25 0.26
C ALA A 40 -2.56 5.71 0.47
N GLY A 41 -3.27 6.30 1.43
CA GLY A 41 -4.64 5.98 1.81
C GLY A 41 -5.39 7.22 2.28
N GLY A 42 -6.64 7.06 2.70
CA GLY A 42 -7.53 8.18 3.07
C GLY A 42 -7.04 9.06 4.23
N GLY A 43 -6.13 8.57 5.06
CA GLY A 43 -5.51 9.26 6.19
C GLY A 43 -4.07 9.70 5.94
N SER A 44 -3.58 9.68 4.70
CA SER A 44 -2.23 10.17 4.39
C SER A 44 -2.13 11.67 4.68
N LYS A 45 -1.11 12.08 5.44
CA LYS A 45 -0.93 13.47 5.90
C LYS A 45 -0.59 14.38 4.73
N LEU A 46 -1.30 15.51 4.62
CA LEU A 46 -0.96 16.60 3.70
C LEU A 46 0.10 17.51 4.34
N LYS A 47 1.17 17.78 3.59
CA LYS A 47 2.27 18.67 3.99
C LYS A 47 2.57 19.63 2.86
N PHE A 48 2.97 20.86 3.20
CA PHE A 48 3.52 21.79 2.22
C PHE A 48 5.04 21.79 2.34
N GLN A 49 5.74 21.32 1.30
CA GLN A 49 7.19 21.19 1.27
C GLN A 49 7.72 21.52 -0.14
N PHE A 50 8.86 22.21 -0.19
CA PHE A 50 9.51 22.59 -1.45
C PHE A 50 8.60 23.32 -2.46
N GLY A 51 7.67 24.13 -1.95
CA GLY A 51 6.74 24.90 -2.80
C GLY A 51 5.55 24.11 -3.35
N ALA A 52 5.37 22.85 -2.94
CA ALA A 52 4.26 22.01 -3.37
C ALA A 52 3.59 21.29 -2.19
N PHE A 53 2.33 20.89 -2.39
CA PHE A 53 1.65 19.99 -1.49
C PHE A 53 2.07 18.53 -1.75
N GLN A 54 2.42 17.82 -0.69
CA GLN A 54 2.76 16.40 -0.70
C GLN A 54 1.85 15.64 0.27
N VAL A 55 1.44 14.44 -0.13
CA VAL A 55 0.54 13.57 0.64
C VAL A 55 1.27 12.27 0.98
N GLY A 56 1.35 11.93 2.26
CA GLY A 56 2.11 10.76 2.74
C GLY A 56 3.63 10.99 2.78
N PRO A 57 4.44 9.95 3.05
CA PRO A 57 4.03 8.56 3.31
C PRO A 57 3.40 8.35 4.71
N GLU A 58 3.47 9.33 5.61
CA GLU A 58 2.90 9.19 6.95
C GLU A 58 1.37 9.25 6.95
N SER A 59 0.74 8.40 7.76
CA SER A 59 -0.71 8.34 7.97
C SER A 59 -1.10 8.93 9.33
N VAL A 60 -2.31 9.51 9.44
CA VAL A 60 -2.94 9.87 10.72
C VAL A 60 -3.55 8.65 11.44
N GLY A 61 -3.54 7.48 10.80
CA GLY A 61 -4.05 6.23 11.36
C GLY A 61 -5.57 6.26 11.57
N ALA A 62 -6.07 5.35 12.40
CA ALA A 62 -7.51 5.22 12.72
C ALA A 62 -7.89 5.78 14.09
N HIS A 63 -6.92 6.20 14.91
CA HIS A 63 -7.18 6.77 16.24
C HIS A 63 -6.23 7.95 16.54
N PRO A 64 -6.74 9.18 16.72
CA PRO A 64 -8.15 9.58 16.62
C PRO A 64 -8.74 9.44 15.20
N GLY A 65 -7.90 9.20 14.19
CA GLY A 65 -8.31 9.21 12.78
C GLY A 65 -8.27 10.62 12.20
N PRO A 66 -8.59 10.78 10.90
CA PRO A 66 -8.96 12.09 10.35
C PRO A 66 -10.22 12.65 11.00
#